data_AF-A0A8T5L3M3-F1
#
_entry.id   AF-A0A8T5L3M3-F1
#
_cell.length_a   1.000
_cell.length_b   1.000
_cell.length_c   1.000
_cell.angle_alpha   90.00
_cell.angle_beta   90.00
_cell.angle_gamma   90.00
#
_symmetry.space_group_name_H-M   'P 1'
#
loop_
_entity.id
_entity.type
_entity.pdbx_description
1 polymer ?
#
loop_
_entity_poly.entity_id
_entity_poly.type
_entity_poly.pdbx_seq_one_letter_code
_entity_poly.pdbx_strand_id
1 'polypeptide(L)'
;MDNGNKYTDEQENYLTLMTNFKNTLDRIDRVIRWEGYETRGYKQSSLEHSYLLALLAGKAIEIEKENGILDFNSEKIILHCLVHDFGEGTVGDITYKFKSDPSIKHILPEIEKEETSVQLKKLEPLSDFLYNIFQLDTDSVEERFFNALERLDYMLYAVSEYFYYDNKDFVKVFVRQHKKLTDYGQEFISINKLYQPVIPLVENALEENADYIKESKAEVEKTSSKHITRVSDALNKLLDECSESELPDDVLRLAEKINNRKSKGKKDS
;
A
#
# COMPACT_ATOMS: atom_id res chain seq x y z
N MET A 1 33.64 40.42 -11.86
CA MET A 1 32.53 40.69 -10.92
C MET A 1 32.30 39.39 -10.22
N ASP A 2 32.65 39.36 -8.94
CA ASP A 2 32.42 38.19 -8.09
C ASP A 2 30.91 38.04 -7.99
N ASN A 3 30.36 36.99 -8.61
CA ASN A 3 28.97 36.60 -8.38
C ASN A 3 28.93 35.98 -6.98
N GLY A 4 29.15 36.81 -5.96
CA GLY A 4 29.18 36.40 -4.57
C GLY A 4 27.91 35.63 -4.28
N ASN A 5 28.07 34.46 -3.65
CA ASN A 5 26.98 33.54 -3.42
C ASN A 5 25.84 34.29 -2.71
N LYS A 6 24.66 34.32 -3.33
CA LYS A 6 23.53 35.17 -2.89
C LYS A 6 23.01 34.76 -1.52
N TYR A 7 23.31 33.53 -1.10
CA TYR A 7 22.84 32.90 0.12
C TYR A 7 24.01 32.33 0.90
N THR A 8 23.80 32.19 2.21
CA THR A 8 24.66 31.40 3.09
C THR A 8 24.43 29.90 2.86
N ASP A 9 25.41 29.06 3.20
CA ASP A 9 25.29 27.60 3.09
C ASP A 9 24.05 27.05 3.84
N GLU A 10 23.73 27.62 5.01
CA GLU A 10 22.53 27.25 5.78
C GLU A 10 21.23 27.55 5.01
N GLN A 11 21.16 28.72 4.37
CA GLN A 11 20.02 29.10 3.53
C GLN A 11 19.92 28.21 2.29
N GLU A 12 21.04 27.85 1.65
CA GLU A 12 21.05 26.93 0.52
C GLU A 12 20.58 25.53 0.92
N ASN A 13 21.00 25.04 2.09
CA ASN A 13 20.53 23.77 2.64
C ASN A 13 19.02 23.78 2.90
N TYR A 14 18.50 24.85 3.52
CA TYR A 14 17.06 25.00 3.75
C TYR A 14 16.26 25.05 2.44
N LEU A 15 16.71 25.82 1.45
CA LEU A 15 16.06 25.89 0.14
C LEU A 15 16.10 24.54 -0.59
N THR A 16 17.19 23.79 -0.45
CA THR A 16 17.33 22.43 -0.99
C THR A 16 16.33 21.48 -0.33
N LEU A 17 16.24 21.49 1.00
CA LEU A 17 15.26 20.70 1.74
C LEU A 17 13.82 21.02 1.29
N MET A 18 13.46 22.30 1.25
CA MET A 18 12.12 22.73 0.83
C MET A 18 11.80 22.31 -0.60
N THR A 19 12.78 22.41 -1.51
CA THR A 19 12.63 21.98 -2.90
C THR A 19 12.43 20.47 -2.99
N ASN A 20 13.22 19.69 -2.24
CA ASN A 20 13.09 18.23 -2.21
C ASN A 20 11.75 17.81 -1.60
N PHE A 21 11.30 18.45 -0.53
CA PHE A 21 10.01 18.18 0.09
C PHE A 21 8.87 18.42 -0.90
N LYS A 22 8.87 19.59 -1.56
CA LYS A 22 7.87 19.92 -2.59
C LYS A 22 7.89 18.91 -3.74
N ASN A 23 9.07 18.58 -4.25
CA ASN A 23 9.21 17.61 -5.33
C ASN A 23 8.70 16.22 -4.94
N THR A 24 8.89 15.80 -3.69
CA THR A 24 8.33 14.54 -3.17
C THR A 24 6.81 14.60 -3.14
N LEU A 25 6.21 15.67 -2.60
CA LEU A 25 4.76 15.85 -2.59
C LEU A 25 4.17 15.89 -4.00
N ASP A 26 4.77 16.66 -4.91
CA ASP A 26 4.33 16.79 -6.31
C ASP A 26 4.37 15.44 -7.06
N ARG A 27 5.25 14.51 -6.66
CA ARG A 27 5.32 13.16 -7.23
C ARG A 27 4.23 12.26 -6.67
N ILE A 28 4.07 12.23 -5.35
CA ILE A 28 3.08 11.39 -4.68
C ILE A 28 1.66 11.81 -5.09
N ASP A 29 1.40 13.11 -5.30
CA ASP A 29 0.10 13.60 -5.78
C ASP A 29 -0.24 13.15 -7.21
N ARG A 30 0.78 12.82 -8.02
CA ARG A 30 0.57 12.29 -9.38
C ARG A 30 0.35 10.79 -9.40
N VAL A 31 0.60 10.10 -8.30
CA VAL A 31 0.30 8.67 -8.18
C VAL A 31 -1.18 8.54 -7.89
N ILE A 32 -1.92 8.07 -8.89
CA ILE A 32 -3.35 7.82 -8.77
C ILE A 32 -3.54 6.41 -8.24
N ARG A 33 -4.31 6.28 -7.16
CA ARG A 33 -4.65 5.01 -6.56
C ARG A 33 -5.75 4.30 -7.33
N TRP A 34 -5.93 3.02 -7.02
CA TRP A 34 -7.00 2.17 -7.58
C TRP A 34 -6.76 1.81 -9.05
N GLU A 35 -5.51 1.85 -9.50
CA GLU A 35 -5.15 1.33 -10.82
C GLU A 35 -5.59 -0.15 -10.93
N GLY A 36 -6.32 -0.45 -12.00
CA GLY A 36 -6.96 -1.76 -12.19
C GLY A 36 -8.43 -1.84 -11.78
N TYR A 37 -9.00 -0.77 -11.22
CA TYR A 37 -10.45 -0.56 -11.11
C TYR A 37 -10.88 0.53 -12.11
N GLU A 38 -12.03 0.36 -12.75
CA GLU A 38 -12.66 1.45 -13.49
C GLU A 38 -13.36 2.36 -12.49
N THR A 39 -12.63 3.33 -11.92
CA THR A 39 -13.21 4.34 -11.02
C THR A 39 -14.20 5.22 -11.78
N ARG A 40 -15.40 5.36 -11.23
CA ARG A 40 -16.47 6.19 -11.83
C ARG A 40 -16.59 7.55 -11.18
N GLY A 41 -16.26 7.63 -9.89
CA GLY A 41 -16.23 8.86 -9.13
C GLY A 41 -14.88 9.56 -9.23
N TYR A 42 -14.44 10.07 -8.09
CA TYR A 42 -13.21 10.83 -7.95
C TYR A 42 -11.98 9.92 -7.92
N LYS A 43 -10.94 10.25 -8.69
CA LYS A 43 -9.66 9.53 -8.65
C LYS A 43 -8.79 10.08 -7.52
N GLN A 44 -8.61 9.29 -6.47
CA GLN A 44 -7.79 9.64 -5.32
C GLN A 44 -6.29 9.51 -5.63
N SER A 45 -5.49 10.51 -5.28
CA SER A 45 -4.02 10.41 -5.28
C SER A 45 -3.47 9.78 -4.01
N SER A 46 -2.24 9.26 -4.04
CA SER A 46 -1.56 8.74 -2.83
C SER A 46 -1.33 9.82 -1.77
N LEU A 47 -1.21 11.09 -2.19
CA LEU A 47 -1.11 12.22 -1.27
C LEU A 47 -2.43 12.45 -0.54
N GLU A 48 -3.54 12.40 -1.25
CA GLU A 48 -4.88 12.55 -0.66
C GLU A 48 -5.23 11.39 0.27
N HIS A 49 -4.85 10.16 -0.10
CA HIS A 49 -4.94 9.00 0.77
C HIS A 49 -4.19 9.22 2.09
N SER A 50 -2.90 9.58 2.01
CA SER A 50 -2.06 9.81 3.20
C SER A 50 -2.61 10.93 4.09
N TYR A 51 -3.12 12.00 3.48
CA TYR A 51 -3.76 13.11 4.21
C TYR A 51 -5.06 12.68 4.91
N LEU A 52 -5.96 11.99 4.19
CA LEU A 52 -7.20 11.48 4.76
C LEU A 52 -6.92 10.46 5.87
N LEU A 53 -5.93 9.60 5.69
CA LEU A 53 -5.51 8.61 6.67
C LEU A 53 -5.01 9.27 7.96
N ALA A 54 -4.25 10.37 7.86
CA ALA A 54 -3.81 11.14 9.03
C ALA A 54 -4.99 11.80 9.78
N LEU A 55 -6.01 12.29 9.06
CA LEU A 55 -7.24 12.82 9.68
C LEU A 55 -8.04 11.71 10.38
N LEU A 56 -8.19 10.55 9.73
CA LEU A 56 -8.83 9.37 10.31
C LEU A 56 -8.07 8.90 11.55
N ALA A 57 -6.74 8.87 11.52
CA ALA A 57 -5.90 8.56 12.65
C ALA A 57 -6.17 9.52 13.81
N GLY A 58 -6.19 10.84 13.57
CA GLY A 58 -6.50 11.83 14.60
C GLY A 58 -7.83 11.55 15.32
N LYS A 59 -8.90 11.26 14.55
CA LYS A 59 -10.20 10.94 15.13
C LYS A 59 -10.22 9.59 15.85
N ALA A 60 -9.58 8.58 15.28
CA ALA A 60 -9.53 7.25 15.86
C ALA A 60 -8.77 7.25 17.19
N ILE A 61 -7.64 7.97 17.25
CA ILE A 61 -6.83 8.13 18.46
C ILE A 61 -7.61 8.84 19.57
N GLU A 62 -8.36 9.88 19.24
CA GLU A 62 -9.26 10.56 20.20
C GLU A 62 -10.23 9.54 20.82
N ILE A 63 -10.88 8.72 19.99
CA ILE A 63 -11.81 7.69 20.45
C ILE A 63 -11.09 6.66 21.36
N GLU A 64 -9.90 6.18 21.00
CA GLU A 64 -9.18 5.21 21.85
C GLU A 64 -8.84 5.81 23.22
N LYS A 65 -8.38 7.06 23.25
CA LYS A 65 -8.04 7.77 24.49
C LYS A 65 -9.25 7.96 25.40
N GLU A 66 -10.40 8.33 24.84
CA GLU A 66 -11.65 8.48 25.60
C GLU A 66 -12.15 7.18 26.23
N ASN A 67 -11.77 6.03 25.67
CA ASN A 67 -12.23 4.73 26.13
C ASN A 67 -11.15 3.96 26.92
N GLY A 68 -9.93 4.52 27.07
CA GLY A 68 -8.89 4.06 27.97
C GLY A 68 -8.25 2.71 27.62
N ILE A 69 -8.32 2.28 26.35
CA ILE A 69 -8.01 0.89 25.97
C ILE A 69 -6.56 0.69 25.54
N LEU A 70 -5.87 1.70 25.02
CA LEU A 70 -4.57 1.51 24.39
C LEU A 70 -3.56 2.61 24.73
N ASP A 71 -2.35 2.17 25.03
CA ASP A 71 -1.15 3.01 25.14
C ASP A 71 -0.29 2.77 23.89
N PHE A 72 -0.30 3.73 22.98
CA PHE A 72 0.53 3.72 21.76
C PHE A 72 0.99 5.14 21.44
N ASN A 73 2.06 5.26 20.66
CA ASN A 73 2.59 6.57 20.28
C ASN A 73 1.71 7.23 19.20
N SER A 74 0.76 8.06 19.66
CA SER A 74 -0.18 8.78 18.80
C SER A 74 0.50 9.65 17.74
N GLU A 75 1.57 10.34 18.11
CA GLU A 75 2.32 11.22 17.21
C GLU A 75 3.00 10.41 16.12
N LYS A 76 3.64 9.29 16.49
CA LYS A 76 4.27 8.38 15.53
C LYS A 76 3.27 7.85 14.52
N ILE A 77 2.06 7.46 14.93
CA ILE A 77 1.01 6.96 14.02
C ILE A 77 0.57 8.03 13.02
N ILE A 78 0.28 9.25 13.49
CA ILE A 78 -0.17 10.34 12.61
C ILE A 78 0.92 10.69 11.59
N LEU A 79 2.16 10.83 12.04
CA LEU A 79 3.29 11.12 11.17
C LEU A 79 3.56 9.96 10.20
N HIS A 80 3.40 8.71 10.67
CA HIS A 80 3.53 7.53 9.81
C HIS A 80 2.49 7.54 8.69
N CYS A 81 1.22 7.87 8.99
CA CYS A 81 0.17 8.00 7.97
C CYS A 81 0.56 9.01 6.87
N LEU A 82 1.25 10.10 7.22
CA LEU A 82 1.69 11.12 6.26
C LEU A 82 2.84 10.66 5.36
N VAL A 83 3.67 9.71 5.81
CA VAL A 83 4.92 9.34 5.12
C VAL A 83 4.96 7.92 4.58
N HIS A 84 3.99 7.06 4.92
CA HIS A 84 4.02 5.65 4.58
C HIS A 84 4.11 5.38 3.07
N ASP A 85 3.47 6.22 2.25
CA ASP A 85 3.44 6.13 0.78
C ASP A 85 4.52 6.99 0.10
N PHE A 86 5.51 7.53 0.82
CA PHE A 86 6.54 8.39 0.20
C PHE A 86 7.33 7.69 -0.91
N GLY A 87 7.51 6.37 -0.82
CA GLY A 87 8.13 5.56 -1.88
C GLY A 87 7.33 5.52 -3.18
N GLU A 88 6.00 5.63 -3.12
CA GLU A 88 5.12 5.49 -4.28
C GLU A 88 5.38 6.55 -5.35
N GLY A 89 5.88 7.73 -4.98
CA GLY A 89 6.30 8.76 -5.94
C GLY A 89 7.42 8.32 -6.90
N THR A 90 8.08 7.18 -6.64
CA THR A 90 9.08 6.57 -7.54
C THR A 90 8.58 5.26 -8.15
N VAL A 91 7.94 4.39 -7.35
CA VAL A 91 7.52 3.05 -7.79
C VAL A 91 6.12 3.01 -8.42
N GLY A 92 5.30 4.03 -8.20
CA GLY A 92 3.87 4.06 -8.52
C GLY A 92 2.99 3.28 -7.53
N ASP A 93 1.67 3.30 -7.71
CA ASP A 93 0.74 2.47 -6.94
C ASP A 93 0.85 1.02 -7.42
N ILE A 94 1.53 0.18 -6.63
CA ILE A 94 1.64 -1.24 -6.96
C ILE A 94 0.30 -1.90 -6.63
N THR A 95 -0.49 -2.15 -7.67
CA THR A 95 -1.83 -2.72 -7.54
C THR A 95 -1.86 -4.01 -6.70
N TYR A 96 -2.97 -4.23 -5.99
CA TYR A 96 -3.16 -5.42 -5.15
C TYR A 96 -2.88 -6.74 -5.89
N LYS A 97 -3.14 -6.80 -7.20
CA LYS A 97 -2.86 -7.97 -8.03
C LYS A 97 -1.39 -8.38 -7.94
N PHE A 98 -0.46 -7.43 -8.08
CA PHE A 98 0.98 -7.67 -7.96
C PHE A 98 1.40 -7.95 -6.51
N LYS A 99 0.87 -7.17 -5.54
CA LYS A 99 1.11 -7.41 -4.10
C LYS A 99 0.66 -8.81 -3.65
N SER A 100 -0.33 -9.39 -4.33
CA SER A 100 -0.84 -10.74 -4.05
C SER A 100 -0.14 -11.87 -4.81
N ASP A 101 0.71 -11.56 -5.80
CA ASP A 101 1.37 -12.56 -6.63
C ASP A 101 2.46 -13.30 -5.81
N PRO A 102 2.33 -14.61 -5.57
CA PRO A 102 3.27 -15.37 -4.75
C PRO A 102 4.71 -15.44 -5.29
N SER A 103 4.96 -15.01 -6.52
CA SER A 103 6.31 -14.90 -7.09
C SER A 103 7.04 -13.66 -6.58
N ILE A 104 6.37 -12.50 -6.53
CA ILE A 104 7.00 -11.20 -6.18
C ILE A 104 6.61 -10.67 -4.80
N LYS A 105 5.58 -11.23 -4.15
CA LYS A 105 5.06 -10.78 -2.84
C LYS A 105 6.10 -10.66 -1.73
N HIS A 106 7.19 -11.43 -1.80
CA HIS A 106 8.25 -11.41 -0.79
C HIS A 106 9.37 -10.40 -1.08
N ILE A 107 9.45 -9.90 -2.32
CA ILE A 107 10.48 -8.96 -2.77
C ILE A 107 9.92 -7.53 -2.78
N LEU A 108 8.65 -7.38 -3.16
CA LEU A 108 7.97 -6.08 -3.24
C LEU A 108 8.14 -5.19 -1.98
N PRO A 109 7.97 -5.70 -0.73
CA PRO A 109 8.16 -4.87 0.45
C PRO A 109 9.59 -4.38 0.64
N GLU A 110 10.59 -5.15 0.19
CA GLU A 110 12.00 -4.76 0.27
C GLU A 110 12.29 -3.63 -0.72
N ILE A 111 11.75 -3.71 -1.94
CA ILE A 111 11.84 -2.64 -2.95
C ILE A 111 11.14 -1.37 -2.47
N GLU A 112 9.90 -1.47 -1.97
CA GLU A 112 9.14 -0.32 -1.47
C GLU A 112 9.88 0.36 -0.29
N LYS A 113 10.47 -0.43 0.60
CA LYS A 113 11.30 0.07 1.71
C LYS A 113 12.57 0.75 1.23
N GLU A 114 13.28 0.16 0.28
CA GLU A 114 14.51 0.73 -0.29
C GLU A 114 14.22 2.08 -0.98
N GLU A 115 13.20 2.13 -1.82
CA GLU A 115 12.81 3.33 -2.55
C GLU A 115 12.35 4.44 -1.61
N THR A 116 11.56 4.09 -0.59
CA THR A 116 11.19 5.04 0.47
C THR A 116 12.43 5.57 1.19
N SER A 117 13.39 4.70 1.54
CA SER A 117 14.65 5.09 2.18
C SER A 117 15.45 6.08 1.32
N VAL A 118 15.49 5.87 0.00
CA VAL A 118 16.16 6.78 -0.95
C VAL A 118 15.45 8.14 -1.01
N GLN A 119 14.13 8.19 -0.96
CA GLN A 119 13.41 9.46 -0.93
C GLN A 119 13.63 10.20 0.40
N LEU A 120 13.57 9.50 1.53
CA LEU A 120 13.77 10.10 2.85
C LEU A 120 15.19 10.68 3.02
N LYS A 121 16.22 10.03 2.46
CA LYS A 121 17.60 10.56 2.44
C LYS A 121 17.74 11.91 1.73
N LYS A 122 16.84 12.27 0.81
CA LYS A 122 16.86 13.58 0.14
C LYS A 122 16.34 14.70 1.03
N LEU A 123 15.77 14.36 2.19
CA LEU A 123 15.15 15.29 3.12
C LEU A 123 16.05 15.61 4.32
N GLU A 124 17.38 15.53 4.18
CA GLU A 124 18.32 16.00 5.21
C GLU A 124 18.01 17.45 5.64
N PRO A 125 18.07 17.76 6.94
CA PRO A 125 18.51 16.91 8.06
C PRO A 125 17.39 16.08 8.71
N LEU A 126 16.20 15.99 8.11
CA LEU A 126 15.03 15.29 8.67
C LEU A 126 15.03 13.78 8.39
N SER A 127 15.98 13.27 7.60
CA SER A 127 15.98 11.90 7.08
C SER A 127 15.85 10.84 8.18
N ASP A 128 16.70 10.89 9.22
CA ASP A 128 16.71 9.92 10.33
C ASP A 128 15.41 9.96 11.13
N PHE A 129 14.89 11.17 11.38
CA PHE A 129 13.61 11.36 12.03
C PHE A 129 12.48 10.70 11.22
N LEU A 130 12.38 11.01 9.93
CA LEU A 130 11.35 10.47 9.05
C LEU A 130 11.50 8.96 8.86
N TYR A 131 12.72 8.44 8.84
CA TYR A 131 12.97 7.01 8.76
C TYR A 131 12.47 6.27 10.00
N ASN A 132 12.71 6.82 11.19
CA ASN A 132 12.19 6.28 12.44
C ASN A 132 10.66 6.32 12.53
N ILE A 133 10.03 7.33 11.93
CA ILE A 133 8.57 7.42 11.80
C ILE A 133 8.04 6.38 10.79
N PHE A 134 8.71 6.23 9.65
CA PHE A 134 8.34 5.27 8.61
C PHE A 134 8.43 3.82 9.11
N GLN A 135 9.35 3.51 10.02
CA GLN A 135 9.45 2.17 10.60
C GLN A 135 8.50 1.97 11.78
N LEU A 136 7.46 1.19 11.56
CA LEU A 136 6.71 0.55 12.63
C LEU A 136 7.29 -0.84 12.90
N ASP A 137 7.34 -1.22 14.18
CA ASP A 137 7.82 -2.55 14.55
C ASP A 137 6.78 -3.59 14.12
N THR A 138 7.23 -4.69 13.54
CA THR A 138 6.35 -5.78 13.12
C THR A 138 5.55 -6.32 14.31
N ASP A 139 4.25 -6.48 14.11
CA ASP A 139 3.26 -6.87 15.09
C ASP A 139 3.17 -5.93 16.31
N SER A 140 3.63 -4.67 16.20
CA SER A 140 3.35 -3.66 17.21
C SER A 140 1.88 -3.23 17.22
N VAL A 141 1.43 -2.65 18.33
CA VAL A 141 0.09 -2.06 18.39
C VAL A 141 -0.07 -0.92 17.40
N GLU A 142 0.99 -0.12 17.19
CA GLU A 142 1.04 0.94 16.19
C GLU A 142 0.86 0.38 14.77
N GLU A 143 1.58 -0.69 14.40
CA GLU A 143 1.48 -1.30 13.07
C GLU A 143 0.09 -1.88 12.84
N ARG A 144 -0.49 -2.58 13.83
CA ARG A 144 -1.84 -3.13 13.71
C ARG A 144 -2.91 -2.03 13.63
N PHE A 145 -2.76 -0.96 14.41
CA PHE A 145 -3.67 0.17 14.37
C PHE A 145 -3.60 0.91 13.03
N PHE A 146 -2.40 1.19 12.53
CA PHE A 146 -2.18 1.76 11.20
C PHE A 146 -2.81 0.89 10.10
N ASN A 147 -2.57 -0.43 10.14
CA ASN A 147 -3.17 -1.37 9.19
C ASN A 147 -4.71 -1.35 9.22
N ALA A 148 -5.31 -1.16 10.39
CA ALA A 148 -6.75 -1.05 10.53
C ALA A 148 -7.28 0.26 9.92
N LEU A 149 -6.56 1.38 10.11
CA LEU A 149 -6.88 2.67 9.50
C LEU A 149 -6.78 2.61 7.96
N GLU A 150 -5.72 2.03 7.42
CA GLU A 150 -5.52 1.88 5.97
C GLU A 150 -6.70 1.12 5.33
N ARG A 151 -7.13 0.04 5.98
CA ARG A 151 -8.29 -0.77 5.55
C ARG A 151 -9.60 -0.02 5.70
N LEU A 152 -9.75 0.80 6.74
CA LEU A 152 -10.91 1.66 6.91
C LEU A 152 -11.02 2.63 5.73
N ASP A 153 -9.93 3.29 5.35
CA ASP A 153 -9.91 4.19 4.18
C ASP A 153 -10.31 3.45 2.89
N TYR A 154 -9.74 2.27 2.64
CA TYR A 154 -10.14 1.44 1.49
C TYR A 154 -11.63 1.11 1.47
N MET A 155 -12.21 0.82 2.63
CA MET A 155 -13.63 0.54 2.75
C MET A 155 -14.48 1.79 2.50
N LEU A 156 -14.09 2.95 3.03
CA LEU A 156 -14.83 4.20 2.82
C LEU A 156 -14.84 4.60 1.35
N TYR A 157 -13.70 4.52 0.67
CA TYR A 157 -13.61 4.79 -0.76
C TYR A 157 -14.47 3.81 -1.57
N ALA A 158 -14.36 2.51 -1.29
CA ALA A 158 -15.11 1.47 -2.01
C ALA A 158 -16.63 1.57 -1.80
N VAL A 159 -17.07 1.96 -0.60
CA VAL A 159 -18.49 2.23 -0.31
C VAL A 159 -18.98 3.41 -1.14
N SER A 160 -18.17 4.46 -1.29
CA SER A 160 -18.54 5.60 -2.12
C SER A 160 -18.72 5.20 -3.58
N GLU A 161 -17.73 4.51 -4.16
CA GLU A 161 -17.79 3.98 -5.52
C GLU A 161 -19.00 3.07 -5.74
N TYR A 162 -19.24 2.12 -4.83
CA TYR A 162 -20.34 1.16 -4.97
C TYR A 162 -21.72 1.83 -4.88
N PHE A 163 -21.96 2.65 -3.84
CA PHE A 163 -23.31 3.15 -3.55
C PHE A 163 -23.64 4.48 -4.21
N TYR A 164 -22.68 5.42 -4.33
CA TYR A 164 -22.94 6.72 -4.95
C TYR A 164 -22.73 6.70 -6.46
N TYR A 165 -21.82 5.87 -6.96
CA TYR A 165 -21.46 5.81 -8.38
C TYR A 165 -21.91 4.50 -9.08
N ASP A 166 -22.66 3.65 -8.38
CA ASP A 166 -23.17 2.36 -8.87
C ASP A 166 -22.06 1.47 -9.46
N ASN A 167 -20.88 1.51 -8.85
CA ASN A 167 -19.70 0.79 -9.33
C ASN A 167 -19.55 -0.57 -8.64
N LYS A 168 -20.26 -1.57 -9.18
CA LYS A 168 -20.30 -2.92 -8.61
C LYS A 168 -18.95 -3.63 -8.57
N ASP A 169 -17.96 -3.20 -9.35
CA ASP A 169 -16.62 -3.80 -9.33
C ASP A 169 -15.94 -3.67 -7.95
N PHE A 170 -16.28 -2.62 -7.20
CA PHE A 170 -15.75 -2.37 -5.86
C PHE A 170 -16.26 -3.36 -4.80
N VAL A 171 -17.25 -4.22 -5.10
CA VAL A 171 -17.61 -5.34 -4.22
C VAL A 171 -16.41 -6.28 -3.98
N LYS A 172 -15.46 -6.33 -4.92
CA LYS A 172 -14.20 -7.08 -4.75
C LYS A 172 -13.33 -6.52 -3.62
N VAL A 173 -13.39 -5.22 -3.34
CA VAL A 173 -12.72 -4.61 -2.19
C VAL A 173 -13.38 -5.07 -0.90
N PHE A 174 -14.71 -5.09 -0.86
CA PHE A 174 -15.48 -5.57 0.31
C PHE A 174 -15.08 -7.00 0.67
N VAL A 175 -15.04 -7.91 -0.31
CA VAL A 175 -14.62 -9.31 -0.11
C VAL A 175 -13.22 -9.41 0.52
N ARG A 176 -12.29 -8.50 0.18
CA ARG A 176 -10.90 -8.55 0.67
C ARG A 176 -10.70 -7.92 2.04
N GLN A 177 -11.45 -6.86 2.35
CA GLN A 177 -11.17 -6.01 3.50
C GLN A 177 -12.20 -6.15 4.63
N HIS A 178 -13.47 -6.45 4.33
CA HIS A 178 -14.56 -6.43 5.31
C HIS A 178 -14.29 -7.32 6.52
N LYS A 179 -13.91 -8.58 6.30
CA LYS A 179 -13.59 -9.50 7.41
C LYS A 179 -12.40 -9.01 8.24
N LYS A 180 -11.33 -8.52 7.60
CA LYS A 180 -10.14 -8.05 8.31
C LYS A 180 -10.46 -6.83 9.17
N LEU A 181 -11.26 -5.91 8.63
CA LEU A 181 -11.64 -4.68 9.33
C LEU A 181 -12.60 -4.96 10.49
N THR A 182 -13.52 -5.91 10.35
CA THR A 182 -14.36 -6.37 11.46
C THR A 182 -13.56 -7.08 12.54
N ASP A 183 -12.56 -7.89 12.18
CA ASP A 183 -11.62 -8.50 13.14
C ASP A 183 -10.84 -7.40 13.89
N TYR A 184 -10.34 -6.36 13.20
CA TYR A 184 -9.72 -5.20 13.87
C TYR A 184 -10.68 -4.41 14.75
N GLY A 185 -11.97 -4.36 14.44
CA GLY A 185 -12.99 -3.74 15.29
C GLY A 185 -13.17 -4.46 16.64
N GLN A 186 -12.70 -5.71 16.78
CA GLN A 186 -12.65 -6.39 18.07
C GLN A 186 -11.47 -5.93 18.93
N GLU A 187 -10.40 -5.45 18.29
CA GLU A 187 -9.18 -4.96 18.95
C GLU A 187 -9.26 -3.45 19.24
N PHE A 188 -9.74 -2.66 18.27
CA PHE A 188 -9.72 -1.20 18.29
C PHE A 188 -11.14 -0.64 18.34
N ILE A 189 -11.50 0.04 19.43
CA ILE A 189 -12.83 0.63 19.60
C ILE A 189 -13.12 1.67 18.52
N SER A 190 -12.12 2.45 18.15
CA SER A 190 -12.22 3.47 17.11
C SER A 190 -12.63 2.86 15.77
N ILE A 191 -11.99 1.76 15.37
CA ILE A 191 -12.30 1.04 14.14
C ILE A 191 -13.73 0.50 14.18
N ASN A 192 -14.14 -0.10 15.30
CA ASN A 192 -15.51 -0.54 15.49
C ASN A 192 -16.50 0.63 15.34
N LYS A 193 -16.34 1.72 16.10
CA LYS A 193 -17.26 2.86 16.08
C LYS A 193 -17.35 3.53 14.72
N LEU A 194 -16.23 3.66 14.01
CA LEU A 194 -16.19 4.31 12.70
C LEU A 194 -16.74 3.41 11.59
N TYR A 195 -16.55 2.09 11.68
CA TYR A 195 -16.97 1.16 10.64
C TYR A 195 -18.36 0.56 10.86
N GLN A 196 -18.84 0.48 12.10
CA GLN A 196 -20.12 -0.16 12.44
C GLN A 196 -21.32 0.35 11.61
N PRO A 197 -21.48 1.66 11.33
CA PRO A 197 -22.59 2.15 10.51
C PRO A 197 -22.56 1.65 9.06
N VAL A 198 -21.39 1.22 8.59
CA VAL A 198 -21.13 0.80 7.20
C VAL A 198 -21.34 -0.71 7.02
N ILE A 199 -21.20 -1.50 8.10
CA ILE A 199 -21.29 -2.98 8.06
C ILE A 199 -22.56 -3.47 7.35
N PRO A 200 -23.79 -3.02 7.71
CA PRO A 200 -25.00 -3.56 7.08
C PRO A 200 -25.09 -3.27 5.58
N LEU A 201 -24.54 -2.13 5.14
CA LEU A 201 -24.49 -1.79 3.72
C LEU A 201 -23.59 -2.76 2.97
N VAL A 202 -22.41 -3.03 3.52
CA VAL A 202 -21.43 -3.93 2.91
C VAL A 202 -21.92 -5.37 2.90
N GLU A 203 -22.53 -5.84 3.99
CA GLU A 203 -23.09 -7.20 4.08
C GLU A 203 -24.20 -7.39 3.05
N ASN A 204 -25.14 -6.44 2.93
CA ASN A 204 -26.19 -6.50 1.90
C ASN A 204 -25.60 -6.51 0.48
N ALA A 205 -24.62 -5.65 0.19
CA ALA A 205 -23.95 -5.64 -1.12
C ALA A 205 -23.24 -6.97 -1.42
N LEU A 206 -22.63 -7.62 -0.43
CA LEU A 206 -22.01 -8.93 -0.60
C LEU A 206 -23.04 -10.02 -0.89
N GLU A 207 -24.21 -9.98 -0.23
CA GLU A 207 -25.31 -10.91 -0.47
C GLU A 207 -25.92 -10.72 -1.86
N GLU A 208 -26.22 -9.48 -2.26
CA GLU A 208 -26.78 -9.13 -3.57
C GLU A 208 -25.88 -9.54 -4.74
N ASN A 209 -24.55 -9.59 -4.53
CA ASN A 209 -23.57 -9.90 -5.56
C ASN A 209 -22.89 -11.27 -5.37
N ALA A 210 -23.49 -12.17 -4.58
CA ALA A 210 -22.89 -13.46 -4.25
C ALA A 210 -22.50 -14.28 -5.51
N ASP A 211 -23.32 -14.23 -6.56
CA ASP A 211 -23.05 -14.97 -7.80
C ASP A 211 -21.94 -14.32 -8.63
N TYR A 212 -21.93 -12.99 -8.75
CA TYR A 212 -20.83 -12.23 -9.39
C TYR A 212 -19.47 -12.49 -8.69
N ILE A 213 -19.47 -12.57 -7.36
CA ILE A 213 -18.26 -12.87 -6.58
C ILE A 213 -17.76 -14.29 -6.87
N LYS A 214 -18.64 -15.28 -7.01
CA LYS A 214 -18.24 -16.65 -7.37
C LYS A 214 -17.61 -16.72 -8.75
N GLU A 215 -18.22 -16.04 -9.74
CA GLU A 215 -17.72 -16.01 -11.12
C GLU A 215 -16.35 -15.33 -11.22
N SER A 216 -16.18 -14.18 -10.57
CA SER A 216 -14.91 -13.44 -10.58
C SER A 216 -13.76 -14.22 -9.92
N LYS A 217 -14.01 -14.97 -8.84
CA LYS A 217 -13.00 -15.85 -8.25
C LYS A 217 -12.52 -16.95 -9.22
N ALA A 218 -13.46 -17.57 -9.94
CA ALA A 218 -13.14 -18.60 -10.92
C ALA A 218 -12.34 -18.04 -12.13
N GLU A 219 -12.56 -16.79 -12.51
CA GLU A 219 -11.81 -16.13 -13.59
C GLU A 219 -10.39 -15.72 -13.18
N VAL A 220 -10.21 -15.26 -11.93
CA VAL A 220 -8.89 -14.92 -11.39
C VAL A 220 -8.00 -16.17 -11.28
N GLU A 221 -8.54 -17.31 -10.84
CA GLU A 221 -7.77 -18.58 -10.79
C GLU A 221 -7.28 -19.00 -12.18
N LYS A 222 -8.12 -18.88 -13.22
CA LYS A 222 -7.75 -19.18 -14.61
C LYS A 222 -6.68 -18.22 -15.15
N THR A 223 -6.78 -16.94 -14.81
CA THR A 223 -5.86 -15.89 -15.31
C THR A 223 -4.51 -15.93 -14.60
N SER A 224 -4.49 -16.16 -13.29
CA SER A 224 -3.25 -16.31 -12.50
C SER A 224 -2.43 -17.51 -12.98
N SER A 225 -3.07 -18.62 -13.34
CA SER A 225 -2.36 -19.76 -13.93
C SER A 225 -1.65 -19.40 -15.24
N LYS A 226 -2.26 -18.56 -16.10
CA LYS A 226 -1.64 -18.11 -17.36
C LYS A 226 -0.53 -17.08 -17.14
N HIS A 227 -0.65 -16.22 -16.13
CA HIS A 227 0.34 -15.19 -15.84
C HIS A 227 1.62 -15.80 -15.24
N ILE A 228 1.50 -16.76 -14.31
CA ILE A 228 2.63 -17.51 -13.76
C ILE A 228 3.42 -18.21 -14.88
N THR A 229 2.72 -18.78 -15.87
CA THR A 229 3.38 -19.37 -17.06
C THR A 229 4.18 -18.31 -17.83
N ARG A 230 3.59 -17.17 -18.14
CA ARG A 230 4.26 -16.09 -18.89
C ARG A 230 5.46 -15.48 -18.15
N VAL A 231 5.31 -15.20 -16.86
CA VAL A 231 6.42 -14.66 -16.04
C VAL A 231 7.55 -15.67 -15.96
N SER A 232 7.24 -16.96 -15.76
CA SER A 232 8.25 -18.01 -15.78
C SER A 232 8.96 -18.14 -17.13
N ASP A 233 8.24 -18.03 -18.24
CA ASP A 233 8.83 -18.15 -19.58
C ASP A 233 9.70 -16.94 -19.92
N ALA A 234 9.29 -15.73 -19.50
CA ALA A 234 10.10 -14.51 -19.64
C ALA A 234 11.37 -14.56 -18.77
N LEU A 235 11.26 -15.07 -17.55
CA LEU A 235 12.41 -15.21 -16.64
C LEU A 235 13.39 -16.26 -17.16
N ASN A 236 12.90 -17.39 -17.67
CA ASN A 236 13.75 -18.41 -18.30
C ASN A 236 14.46 -17.86 -19.54
N LYS A 237 13.77 -17.06 -20.35
CA LYS A 237 14.39 -16.39 -21.50
C LYS A 237 15.51 -15.43 -21.08
N LEU A 238 15.32 -14.68 -19.98
CA LEU A 238 16.37 -13.80 -19.43
C LEU A 238 17.57 -14.60 -18.90
N LEU A 239 17.34 -15.75 -18.27
CA LEU A 239 18.40 -16.65 -17.82
C LEU A 239 19.16 -17.29 -18.99
N ASP A 240 18.49 -17.52 -20.12
CA ASP A 240 19.13 -18.03 -21.35
C ASP A 240 19.94 -16.95 -22.09
N GLU A 241 19.61 -15.67 -21.91
CA GLU A 241 20.21 -14.52 -22.62
C GLU A 241 21.32 -13.81 -21.81
N CYS A 242 21.36 -13.96 -20.48
CA CYS A 242 22.36 -13.36 -19.60
C CYS A 242 23.24 -14.44 -18.95
N SER A 243 24.53 -14.17 -18.76
CA SER A 243 25.36 -15.08 -17.96
C SER A 243 24.93 -15.01 -16.48
N GLU A 244 24.94 -16.13 -15.75
CA GLU A 244 24.53 -16.17 -14.33
C GLU A 244 25.27 -15.14 -13.46
N SER A 245 26.49 -14.75 -13.84
CA SER A 245 27.28 -13.71 -13.17
C SER A 245 26.80 -12.26 -13.38
N GLU A 246 25.89 -12.03 -14.32
CA GLU A 246 25.38 -10.70 -14.66
C GLU A 246 23.99 -10.42 -14.07
N LEU A 247 23.35 -11.44 -13.48
CA LEU A 247 22.02 -11.31 -12.90
C LEU A 247 22.11 -11.01 -11.40
N PRO A 248 21.32 -10.04 -10.89
CA PRO A 248 21.18 -9.81 -9.45
C PRO A 248 20.76 -11.07 -8.68
N ASP A 249 21.28 -11.27 -7.47
CA ASP A 249 21.05 -12.45 -6.63
C ASP A 249 19.56 -12.72 -6.35
N ASP A 250 18.75 -11.67 -6.27
CA ASP A 250 17.30 -11.72 -6.08
C ASP A 250 16.58 -12.28 -7.32
N VAL A 251 17.06 -11.98 -8.53
CA VAL A 251 16.54 -12.55 -9.79
C VAL A 251 16.84 -14.05 -9.87
N LEU A 252 18.05 -14.46 -9.48
CA LEU A 252 18.44 -15.88 -9.42
C LEU A 252 17.61 -16.66 -8.38
N ARG A 253 17.39 -16.07 -7.20
CA ARG A 253 16.52 -16.67 -6.16
C ARG A 253 15.07 -16.76 -6.59
N LEU A 254 14.57 -15.77 -7.34
CA LEU A 254 13.22 -15.78 -7.89
C LEU A 254 13.05 -16.89 -8.94
N ALA A 255 14.05 -17.05 -9.82
CA ALA A 255 14.10 -18.12 -10.83
C ALA A 255 14.03 -19.52 -10.20
N GLU A 256 14.87 -19.76 -9.19
CA GLU A 256 14.93 -21.05 -8.50
C GLU A 256 13.60 -21.41 -7.82
N LYS A 257 12.96 -20.43 -7.15
CA LYS A 257 11.64 -20.62 -6.52
C LYS A 257 10.53 -20.93 -7.53
N ILE A 258 10.52 -20.26 -8.68
CA ILE A 258 9.52 -20.49 -9.74
C ILE A 258 9.69 -21.90 -10.34
N ASN A 259 10.93 -22.31 -10.61
CA ASN A 259 11.22 -23.65 -11.15
C ASN A 259 10.86 -24.78 -10.16
N ASN A 260 11.07 -24.56 -8.85
CA ASN A 260 10.67 -25.49 -7.79
C ASN A 260 9.15 -25.64 -7.61
N ARG A 261 8.34 -24.65 -8.01
CA ARG A 261 6.87 -24.77 -8.02
C ARG A 261 6.35 -25.55 -9.23
N LYS A 262 6.95 -25.38 -10.41
CA LYS A 262 6.61 -26.19 -11.62
C LYS A 262 6.87 -27.68 -11.40
N SER A 263 7.91 -28.05 -10.66
CA SER A 263 8.25 -29.45 -10.37
C SER A 263 7.33 -30.11 -9.35
N LYS A 264 6.77 -29.36 -8.40
CA LYS A 264 5.77 -29.86 -7.43
C LYS A 264 4.38 -30.05 -8.06
N GLY A 265 3.93 -29.13 -8.92
CA GLY A 265 2.63 -29.23 -9.58
C GLY A 265 2.47 -30.40 -10.57
N LYS A 266 3.58 -31.01 -11.01
CA LYS A 266 3.59 -32.21 -11.87
C LYS A 266 3.51 -33.54 -11.11
N LYS A 267 3.65 -33.54 -9.78
CA LYS A 267 3.59 -34.76 -8.96
C LYS A 267 2.18 -35.10 -8.45
N ASP A 268 1.26 -34.13 -8.50
CA ASP A 268 -0.11 -34.26 -7.98
C ASP A 268 -1.18 -34.31 -9.08
N SER A 269 -0.78 -34.56 -10.34
CA SER A 269 -1.64 -34.77 -11.52
C SER A 269 -1.35 -36.12 -12.15
#